data_AF-A0AAU8PSU3-F1
#
_entry.id   AF-A0AAU8PSU3-F1
#
_cell.length_a   1.000
_cell.length_b   1.000
_cell.length_c   1.000
_cell.angle_alpha   90.00
_cell.angle_beta   90.00
_cell.angle_gamma   90.00
#
_symmetry.space_group_name_H-M   'P 1'
#
loop_
_entity.id
_entity.type
_entity.pdbx_description
1 polymer ?
#
loop_
_entity_poly.entity_id
_entity_poly.type
_entity_poly.pdbx_seq_one_letter_code
_entity_poly.pdbx_strand_id
1 'polypeptide(L)'
;MEKFMKYKIKQVAKMCILEEGKICDNCCDCFVCELNPDKICDNCANCLKLVDHFIKKQPHKEEIHTLEKVSKVSIKRHSVKSNGHYRNRKRLD
;
A
#
# COMPACT_ATOMS: atom_id res chain seq x y z
N MET A 1 27.45 -3.28 -35.24
CA MET A 1 26.08 -2.94 -34.79
C MET A 1 25.21 -4.12 -35.18
N GLU A 2 24.49 -4.87 -34.35
CA GLU A 2 24.02 -4.75 -32.97
C GLU A 2 24.10 -6.14 -32.29
N LYS A 3 24.51 -6.19 -31.02
CA LYS A 3 24.46 -7.42 -30.23
C LYS A 3 23.06 -7.54 -29.62
N PHE A 4 22.19 -8.37 -30.21
CA PHE A 4 20.87 -8.64 -29.66
C PHE A 4 20.98 -9.44 -28.37
N MET A 5 20.74 -8.79 -27.24
CA MET A 5 20.62 -9.41 -25.92
C MET A 5 19.37 -10.30 -25.91
N LYS A 6 19.58 -11.62 -26.00
CA LYS A 6 18.53 -12.63 -25.87
C LYS A 6 18.11 -12.73 -24.40
N TYR A 7 17.16 -11.91 -23.96
CA TYR A 7 16.57 -12.07 -22.64
C TYR A 7 15.42 -13.08 -22.72
N LYS A 8 15.52 -14.18 -21.96
CA LYS A 8 14.42 -15.15 -21.82
C LYS A 8 13.34 -14.54 -20.93
N ILE A 9 12.26 -14.05 -21.52
CA ILE A 9 11.09 -13.57 -20.78
C ILE A 9 10.32 -14.80 -20.28
N LYS A 10 10.27 -14.98 -18.96
CA LYS A 10 9.40 -15.99 -18.33
C LYS A 10 7.96 -15.50 -18.42
N GLN A 11 7.18 -16.09 -19.32
CA GLN A 11 5.76 -15.78 -19.41
C GLN A 11 5.04 -16.36 -18.18
N VAL A 12 4.52 -15.48 -17.33
CA VAL A 12 3.71 -15.84 -16.16
C VAL A 12 2.25 -15.64 -16.54
N ALA A 13 1.41 -16.66 -16.32
CA ALA A 13 -0.01 -16.55 -16.55
C ALA A 13 -0.60 -15.45 -15.65
N LYS A 14 -1.35 -14.52 -16.24
CA LYS A 14 -2.06 -13.48 -15.51
C LYS A 14 -3.40 -14.04 -15.03
N MET A 15 -3.75 -13.81 -13.77
CA MET A 15 -5.05 -14.19 -13.22
C MET A 15 -6.09 -13.08 -13.42
N CYS A 16 -7.36 -13.46 -13.48
CA CYS A 16 -8.48 -12.53 -13.52
C CYS A 16 -8.58 -11.79 -12.17
N ILE A 17 -8.87 -10.48 -12.22
CA ILE A 17 -9.07 -9.67 -11.01
C ILE A 17 -10.52 -9.72 -10.48
N LEU A 18 -11.48 -10.06 -11.35
CA LEU A 18 -12.90 -10.11 -11.00
C LEU A 18 -13.34 -11.51 -10.54
N GLU A 19 -12.68 -12.56 -11.02
CA GLU A 19 -13.04 -13.95 -10.75
C GLU A 19 -11.84 -14.70 -10.17
N GLU A 20 -11.97 -15.14 -8.91
CA GLU A 20 -10.93 -15.93 -8.25
C GLU A 20 -10.70 -17.25 -8.99
N GLY A 21 -9.44 -17.63 -9.18
CA GLY A 21 -9.06 -18.89 -9.84
C GLY A 21 -9.16 -18.90 -11.37
N LYS A 22 -9.73 -17.87 -12.01
CA LYS A 22 -9.79 -17.76 -13.47
C LYS A 22 -8.48 -17.21 -14.05
N ILE A 23 -7.98 -17.82 -15.12
CA ILE A 23 -6.88 -17.28 -15.93
C ILE A 23 -7.42 -16.16 -16.81
N CYS A 24 -6.70 -15.04 -16.91
CA CYS A 24 -7.07 -13.92 -17.76
C CYS A 24 -7.13 -14.36 -19.23
N ASP A 25 -8.33 -14.30 -19.80
CA ASP A 25 -8.65 -14.59 -21.21
C ASP A 25 -8.78 -13.31 -22.06
N ASN A 26 -8.45 -12.16 -21.48
CA ASN A 26 -8.58 -10.83 -22.09
C ASN A 26 -10.03 -10.46 -22.45
N CYS A 27 -11.02 -10.85 -21.64
CA CYS A 27 -12.43 -10.44 -21.82
C CYS A 27 -12.67 -8.92 -21.70
N CYS A 28 -11.75 -8.18 -21.06
CA CYS A 28 -11.81 -6.73 -20.85
C CYS A 28 -12.93 -6.21 -19.91
N ASP A 29 -13.70 -7.09 -19.28
CA ASP A 29 -14.78 -6.69 -18.34
C ASP A 29 -14.25 -5.86 -17.16
N CYS A 30 -13.02 -6.11 -16.71
CA CYS A 30 -12.37 -5.34 -15.64
C CYS A 30 -12.12 -3.86 -15.99
N PHE A 31 -12.29 -3.46 -17.25
CA PHE A 31 -12.20 -2.07 -17.68
C PHE A 31 -13.56 -1.36 -17.73
N VAL A 32 -14.67 -2.04 -17.47
CA VAL A 32 -16.00 -1.44 -17.48
C VAL A 32 -16.41 -1.06 -16.05
N CYS A 33 -17.01 0.11 -15.88
CA CYS A 33 -17.49 0.55 -14.57
C CYS A 33 -18.76 -0.22 -14.18
N GLU A 34 -18.72 -0.90 -13.03
CA GLU A 34 -19.86 -1.65 -12.49
C GLU A 34 -21.13 -0.79 -12.32
N LEU A 35 -20.98 0.49 -12.01
CA LEU A 35 -22.10 1.41 -11.81
C LEU A 35 -22.60 2.06 -13.11
N ASN A 36 -21.78 2.07 -14.17
CA ASN A 36 -22.13 2.69 -15.44
C ASN A 36 -21.43 1.95 -16.59
N PRO A 37 -22.17 1.11 -17.35
CA PRO A 37 -21.58 0.31 -18.43
C PRO A 37 -21.00 1.15 -19.57
N ASP A 38 -21.40 2.41 -19.72
CA ASP A 38 -20.88 3.33 -20.75
C ASP A 38 -19.55 3.98 -20.33
N LYS A 39 -19.09 3.77 -19.08
CA LYS A 39 -17.88 4.39 -18.53
C LYS A 39 -16.75 3.37 -18.38
N ILE A 40 -15.56 3.73 -18.85
CA ILE A 40 -14.32 3.01 -18.50
C ILE A 40 -14.07 3.16 -16.99
N CYS A 41 -13.80 2.03 -16.33
CA CYS A 41 -13.45 2.00 -14.91
C CYS A 41 -12.17 2.81 -14.68
N ASP A 42 -12.30 3.87 -13.89
CA ASP A 42 -11.21 4.74 -13.44
C ASP A 42 -10.75 4.38 -12.01
N ASN A 43 -11.13 3.20 -11.52
CA ASN A 43 -10.84 2.71 -10.17
C ASN A 43 -11.27 3.68 -9.05
N CYS A 44 -12.35 4.45 -9.26
CA CYS A 44 -12.86 5.41 -8.26
C CYS A 44 -13.46 4.77 -7.00
N ALA A 45 -13.60 3.44 -6.96
CA ALA A 45 -14.11 2.67 -5.82
C ALA A 45 -15.56 2.97 -5.37
N ASN A 46 -16.32 3.80 -6.11
CA ASN A 46 -17.72 4.10 -5.78
C ASN A 46 -18.62 2.85 -5.78
N CYS A 47 -18.31 1.85 -6.60
CA CYS A 47 -19.02 0.56 -6.64
C CYS A 47 -18.83 -0.29 -5.37
N LEU A 48 -17.77 -0.06 -4.60
CA LEU A 48 -17.45 -0.86 -3.41
C LEU A 48 -18.29 -0.48 -2.19
N LYS A 49 -19.07 0.61 -2.24
CA LYS A 49 -19.97 1.08 -1.17
C LYS A 49 -19.36 0.92 0.24
N LEU A 50 -18.11 1.35 0.42
CA LEU A 50 -17.33 1.22 1.67
C LEU A 50 -17.82 2.13 2.81
N VAL A 51 -19.10 2.48 2.82
CA VAL A 51 -19.76 3.16 3.92
C VAL A 51 -20.07 2.08 4.96
N ASP A 52 -19.57 2.25 6.19
CA ASP A 52 -19.91 1.54 7.43
C ASP A 52 -18.95 0.46 7.97
N HIS A 53 -17.95 -0.04 7.25
CA HIS A 53 -17.05 -1.07 7.80
C HIS A 53 -15.87 -0.54 8.64
N PHE A 54 -15.63 0.78 8.67
CA PHE A 54 -14.54 1.38 9.46
C PHE A 54 -14.96 1.89 10.84
N ILE A 55 -16.23 1.79 11.24
CA ILE A 55 -16.74 2.20 12.57
C ILE A 55 -17.08 0.99 13.44
N LYS A 56 -16.20 -0.02 13.53
CA LYS A 56 -16.25 -1.03 14.61
C LYS A 56 -14.84 -1.50 15.01
N LYS A 57 -13.94 -0.58 15.33
CA LYS A 57 -12.90 -0.88 16.32
C LYS A 57 -13.40 -0.38 17.66
N GLN A 58 -13.96 -1.29 18.44
CA GLN A 58 -14.27 -1.04 19.85
C GLN A 58 -13.00 -0.51 20.53
N PRO A 59 -13.07 0.58 21.33
CA PRO A 59 -11.98 0.91 22.22
C PRO A 59 -11.91 -0.19 23.28
N HIS A 60 -10.91 -1.05 23.21
CA HIS A 60 -10.55 -1.87 24.38
C HIS A 60 -10.11 -0.88 25.46
N LYS A 61 -10.94 -0.66 26.47
CA LYS A 61 -10.56 0.08 27.68
C LYS A 61 -9.52 -0.77 28.40
N GLU A 62 -8.24 -0.49 28.17
CA GLU A 62 -7.20 -0.93 29.10
C GLU A 62 -7.32 -0.01 30.33
N GLU A 63 -7.88 -0.55 31.41
CA GLU A 63 -7.81 0.09 32.73
C GLU A 63 -6.34 0.19 33.13
N ILE A 64 -5.80 1.41 33.05
CA ILE A 64 -4.45 1.71 33.56
C ILE A 64 -4.54 1.61 35.08
N HIS A 65 -4.17 0.46 35.64
CA HIS A 65 -3.92 0.32 37.06
C HIS A 65 -2.57 1.00 37.34
N THR A 66 -2.60 2.19 37.93
CA THR A 66 -1.39 2.93 38.31
C THR A 66 -0.67 2.18 39.44
N LEU A 67 0.37 1.43 39.11
CA LEU A 67 1.42 1.10 40.08
C LEU A 67 2.44 2.23 40.10
N GLU A 68 2.26 3.16 41.02
CA GLU A 68 3.33 4.07 41.40
C GLU A 68 4.50 3.29 42.03
N LYS A 69 5.71 3.75 41.71
CA LYS A 69 7.00 3.51 42.36
C LYS A 69 7.83 2.32 41.84
N VAL A 70 8.59 2.59 40.76
CA VAL A 70 9.94 2.01 40.62
C VAL A 70 10.95 3.11 40.27
N SER A 71 11.87 3.27 41.23
CA SER A 71 13.20 3.87 41.26
C SER A 71 13.76 4.55 40.01
N LYS A 72 14.18 5.81 40.19
CA LYS A 72 15.03 6.59 39.27
C LYS A 72 16.30 5.81 38.91
N VAL A 73 16.38 5.24 37.71
CA VAL A 73 17.65 4.77 37.13
C VAL A 73 18.18 5.84 36.19
N SER A 74 19.39 6.30 36.48
CA SER A 74 20.09 7.36 35.75
C SER A 74 20.64 6.82 34.43
N ILE A 75 20.00 7.12 33.31
CA ILE A 75 20.50 6.77 31.98
C ILE A 75 21.46 7.87 31.52
N LYS A 76 22.77 7.58 31.51
CA LYS A 76 23.80 8.41 30.87
C LYS A 76 23.54 8.47 29.37
N ARG A 77 23.26 9.65 28.84
CA ARG A 77 23.16 9.89 27.38
C ARG A 77 24.57 9.89 26.78
N HIS A 78 24.85 8.97 25.86
CA HIS A 78 26.03 9.06 25.02
C HIS A 78 25.69 9.92 23.79
N SER A 79 26.52 10.92 23.51
CA SER A 79 26.38 11.86 22.40
C SER A 79 26.65 11.15 21.07
N VAL A 80 25.61 10.93 20.26
CA VAL A 80 25.78 10.43 18.89
C VAL A 80 26.04 11.63 17.99
N LYS A 81 27.29 11.77 17.53
CA LYS A 81 27.67 12.75 16.50
C LYS A 81 27.03 12.36 15.16
N SER A 82 26.17 13.21 14.63
CA SER A 82 25.62 13.08 13.28
C SER A 82 26.68 13.46 12.24
N ASN A 83 26.97 12.55 11.31
CA ASN A 83 27.67 12.87 10.07
C ASN A 83 26.61 13.00 8.96
N GLY A 84 26.61 14.14 8.26
CA GLY A 84 25.50 14.60 7.43
C GLY A 84 25.55 14.27 5.93
N HIS A 85 24.70 15.03 5.22
CA HIS A 85 24.61 15.31 3.79
C HIS A 85 23.72 14.40 2.92
N TYR A 86 22.41 14.75 2.85
CA TYR A 86 21.58 14.46 1.67
C TYR A 86 21.40 15.77 0.87
N ARG A 87 21.79 15.77 -0.40
CA ARG A 87 21.78 16.95 -1.29
C ARG A 87 20.42 17.09 -2.01
N ASN A 88 19.91 18.32 -2.01
CA ASN A 88 18.77 18.80 -2.82
C ASN A 88 19.09 18.79 -4.33
N ARG A 89 18.08 18.55 -5.19
CA ARG A 89 18.05 19.06 -6.57
C ARG A 89 16.62 19.42 -7.05
N LYS A 90 16.36 20.74 -6.99
CA LYS A 90 15.57 21.69 -7.82
C LYS A 90 14.37 21.21 -8.69
N ARG A 91 13.25 21.92 -8.51
CA ARG A 91 12.22 22.22 -9.53
C ARG A 91 12.86 23.01 -10.68
N LEU A 92 12.46 22.70 -11.93
CA LEU A 92 12.62 23.58 -13.09
C LEU A 92 11.26 24.22 -13.37
N ASP A 93 11.29 25.50 -13.75
CA ASP A 93 10.17 26.38 -14.12
C ASP A 93 9.16 25.76 -15.09
#